data_AF-A0A4V1ZT48-F1
#
_entry.id   AF-A0A4V1ZT48-F1
#
_cell.length_a   1.000
_cell.length_b   1.000
_cell.length_c   1.000
_cell.angle_alpha   90.00
_cell.angle_beta   90.00
_cell.angle_gamma   90.00
#
_symmetry.space_group_name_H-M   'P 1'
#
loop_
_entity.id
_entity.type
_entity.pdbx_description
1 polymer ?
#
loop_
_entity_poly.entity_id
_entity_poly.type
_entity_poly.pdbx_seq_one_letter_code
_entity_poly.pdbx_strand_id
1 'polypeptide(L)'
;MTGAYQATIRAALARWALVSNLTFVQLTDSPAVDIRIGWAKVSGIEIGETVFSYPDQTGQPLAFYPGTVLKLEDPAATPLGTGLGDIYQGTAATLYQITLHELGHALGLAHSTNPADVMFPALGPADTDLSPADIAGIQFLYGSPGSPPKVQVTTAPNSVPSTVATPAVTTIPVYRFFDTRSGTQLLTSSAAEHDTIVATRPDLVDEGIAMGGTSTDDPNAVPVFRFFDTGTGTHFFTASASEKAALGLTRPGLVPERTNLYEHATAQPGDVPVFRFFQQADGTHFYTGSAVERVAILATRPDMIYEGIAFYAPKAS
;
A
#
# COMPACT_ATOMS: atom_id res chain seq x y z
N MET A 1 -2.04 24.99 5.35
CA MET A 1 -2.10 24.82 3.88
C MET A 1 -2.76 26.04 3.25
N THR A 2 -2.16 26.64 2.22
CA THR A 2 -2.70 27.85 1.55
C THR A 2 -3.90 27.50 0.64
N GLY A 3 -4.67 28.52 0.23
CA GLY A 3 -5.84 28.32 -0.62
C GLY A 3 -5.54 27.73 -2.00
N ALA A 4 -4.35 28.00 -2.56
CA ALA A 4 -3.93 27.46 -3.86
C ALA A 4 -3.63 25.96 -3.79
N TYR A 5 -2.87 25.51 -2.78
CA TYR A 5 -2.61 24.08 -2.57
C TYR A 5 -3.90 23.30 -2.29
N GLN A 6 -4.83 23.87 -1.51
CA GLN A 6 -6.15 23.28 -1.31
C GLN A 6 -6.94 23.16 -2.62
N ALA A 7 -6.77 24.09 -3.57
CA ALA A 7 -7.44 24.00 -4.87
C ALA A 7 -6.90 22.82 -5.70
N THR A 8 -5.59 22.60 -5.70
CA THR A 8 -4.95 21.43 -6.34
C THR A 8 -5.46 20.12 -5.74
N ILE A 9 -5.53 20.03 -4.41
CA ILE A 9 -6.04 18.83 -3.72
C ILE A 9 -7.51 18.58 -4.04
N ARG A 10 -8.33 19.64 -4.06
CA ARG A 10 -9.74 19.53 -4.49
C ARG A 10 -9.87 19.08 -5.94
N ALA A 11 -8.96 19.50 -6.82
CA ALA A 11 -8.96 19.04 -8.22
C ALA A 11 -8.66 17.55 -8.32
N ALA A 12 -7.73 17.02 -7.52
CA ALA A 12 -7.42 15.58 -7.49
C ALA A 12 -8.60 14.76 -6.94
N LEU A 13 -9.23 15.21 -5.84
CA LEU A 13 -10.47 14.61 -5.32
C LEU A 13 -11.60 14.63 -6.35
N ALA A 14 -11.81 15.77 -7.01
CA ALA A 14 -12.83 15.90 -8.06
C ALA A 14 -12.55 14.99 -9.25
N ARG A 15 -11.27 14.75 -9.57
CA ARG A 15 -10.89 13.85 -10.66
C ARG A 15 -11.26 12.40 -10.37
N TRP A 16 -11.00 11.91 -9.16
CA TRP A 16 -11.43 10.57 -8.72
C TRP A 16 -12.96 10.45 -8.67
N ALA A 17 -13.66 11.47 -8.16
CA ALA A 17 -15.13 11.49 -8.14
C ALA A 17 -15.74 11.49 -9.55
N LEU A 18 -15.12 12.17 -10.51
CA LEU A 18 -15.61 12.26 -11.88
C LEU A 18 -15.68 10.88 -12.58
N VAL A 19 -14.77 9.97 -12.23
CA VAL A 19 -14.63 8.68 -12.89
C VAL A 19 -15.21 7.51 -12.10
N SER A 20 -15.76 7.76 -10.91
CA SER A 20 -16.30 6.74 -10.01
C SER A 20 -17.66 7.16 -9.48
N ASN A 21 -18.30 6.30 -8.67
CA ASN A 21 -19.50 6.68 -7.93
C ASN A 21 -19.18 7.33 -6.56
N LEU A 22 -17.95 7.82 -6.35
CA LEU A 22 -17.56 8.49 -5.11
C LEU A 22 -18.04 9.93 -5.06
N THR A 23 -18.32 10.41 -3.85
CA THR A 23 -18.54 11.82 -3.56
C THR A 23 -17.65 12.22 -2.39
N PHE A 24 -16.89 13.30 -2.54
CA PHE A 24 -16.05 13.84 -1.48
C PHE A 24 -16.67 15.10 -0.90
N VAL A 25 -16.70 15.17 0.43
CA VAL A 25 -17.20 16.34 1.18
C VAL A 25 -16.09 16.82 2.10
N GLN A 26 -15.64 18.05 1.92
CA GLN A 26 -14.65 18.66 2.80
C GLN A 26 -15.33 19.08 4.12
N LEU A 27 -14.83 18.55 5.23
CA LEU A 27 -15.32 18.83 6.58
C LEU A 27 -14.21 19.44 7.45
N THR A 28 -14.60 20.06 8.56
CA THR A 28 -13.68 20.36 9.65
C THR A 28 -13.17 19.05 10.26
N ASP A 29 -11.88 19.00 10.60
CA ASP A 29 -11.28 17.79 11.19
C ASP A 29 -12.00 17.38 12.48
N SER A 30 -12.30 16.09 12.55
CA SER A 30 -12.96 15.43 13.67
C SER A 30 -12.73 13.92 13.57
N PRO A 31 -13.00 13.13 14.61
CA PRO A 31 -12.94 11.66 14.52
C PRO A 31 -13.85 11.04 13.45
N ALA A 32 -14.84 11.79 12.96
CA ALA A 32 -15.80 11.33 11.95
C ALA A 32 -15.33 11.53 10.50
N VAL A 33 -14.17 12.16 10.25
CA VAL A 33 -13.66 12.32 8.88
C VAL A 33 -13.01 11.03 8.39
N ASP A 34 -13.29 10.69 7.15
CA ASP A 34 -12.81 9.47 6.50
C ASP A 34 -11.34 9.56 6.10
N ILE A 35 -10.93 10.71 5.51
CA ILE A 35 -9.58 10.96 5.00
C ILE A 35 -9.09 12.29 5.56
N ARG A 36 -7.91 12.29 6.20
CA ARG A 36 -7.18 13.49 6.62
C ARG A 36 -6.03 13.73 5.66
N ILE A 37 -5.97 14.93 5.06
CA ILE A 37 -4.91 15.32 4.14
C ILE A 37 -4.10 16.43 4.80
N GLY A 38 -2.79 16.24 4.93
CA GLY A 38 -1.92 17.17 5.63
C GLY A 38 -0.50 17.18 5.09
N TRP A 39 0.24 18.22 5.46
CA TRP A 39 1.68 18.27 5.21
C TRP A 39 2.41 17.41 6.23
N ALA A 40 3.41 16.66 5.78
CA ALA A 40 4.43 16.06 6.62
C ALA A 40 5.77 16.20 5.91
N LYS A 41 6.86 16.12 6.68
CA LYS A 41 8.15 15.80 6.08
C LYS A 41 8.15 14.30 5.81
N VAL A 42 8.05 13.92 4.55
CA VAL A 42 8.16 12.52 4.14
C VAL A 42 9.65 12.19 3.98
N SER A 43 10.07 11.01 4.43
CA SER A 43 11.50 10.68 4.50
C SER A 43 12.05 10.17 3.16
N GLY A 44 13.33 10.43 2.89
CA GLY A 44 14.01 9.84 1.73
C GLY A 44 13.71 10.54 0.41
N ILE A 45 13.34 9.76 -0.60
CA ILE A 45 12.96 10.23 -1.96
C ILE A 45 11.44 10.34 -2.15
N GLU A 46 10.67 9.95 -1.15
CA GLU A 46 9.21 10.02 -1.14
C GLU A 46 8.74 11.47 -1.03
N ILE A 47 7.61 11.76 -1.65
CA ILE A 47 6.97 13.08 -1.66
C ILE A 47 5.48 13.01 -1.30
N GLY A 48 5.01 11.81 -0.93
CA GLY A 48 3.69 11.48 -0.43
C GLY A 48 3.73 10.15 0.34
N GLU A 49 2.83 9.97 1.31
CA GLU A 49 2.64 8.71 2.04
C GLU A 49 1.16 8.58 2.44
N THR A 50 0.54 7.43 2.16
CA THR A 50 -0.82 7.14 2.57
C THR A 50 -0.91 5.97 3.54
N VAL A 51 -1.46 6.22 4.73
CA VAL A 51 -1.75 5.19 5.73
C VAL A 51 -3.25 4.87 5.70
N PHE A 52 -3.62 3.66 5.26
CA PHE A 52 -5.01 3.23 5.11
C PHE A 52 -5.22 1.78 5.61
N SER A 53 -6.48 1.40 5.84
CA SER A 53 -6.85 0.03 6.26
C SER A 53 -8.25 -0.33 5.76
N TYR A 54 -8.52 -1.63 5.56
CA TYR A 54 -9.85 -2.17 5.22
C TYR A 54 -10.21 -3.29 6.23
N PRO A 55 -11.46 -3.42 6.71
CA PRO A 55 -11.87 -4.55 7.54
C PRO A 55 -11.81 -5.81 6.70
N ASP A 56 -11.23 -6.89 7.23
CA ASP A 56 -11.35 -8.20 6.65
C ASP A 56 -12.38 -9.04 7.41
N GLN A 57 -13.46 -9.40 6.72
CA GLN A 57 -14.27 -10.55 7.11
C GLN A 57 -14.53 -11.35 5.85
N THR A 58 -14.19 -12.64 5.89
CA THR A 58 -14.54 -13.60 4.85
C THR A 58 -16.05 -13.57 4.61
N GLY A 59 -16.47 -13.21 3.40
CA GLY A 59 -17.87 -13.21 2.99
C GLY A 59 -18.65 -11.90 3.24
N GLN A 60 -18.00 -10.83 3.70
CA GLN A 60 -18.63 -9.50 3.81
C GLN A 60 -18.27 -8.58 2.63
N PRO A 61 -19.10 -7.57 2.30
CA PRO A 61 -18.77 -6.54 1.31
C PRO A 61 -17.48 -5.80 1.70
N LEU A 62 -16.66 -5.42 0.71
CA LEU A 62 -15.50 -4.57 0.94
C LEU A 62 -15.95 -3.27 1.63
N ALA A 63 -15.23 -2.88 2.69
CA ALA A 63 -15.59 -1.73 3.52
C ALA A 63 -14.41 -0.77 3.71
N PHE A 64 -14.58 0.52 3.45
CA PHE A 64 -13.54 1.52 3.69
C PHE A 64 -13.49 1.90 5.19
N TYR A 65 -12.33 1.84 5.85
CA TYR A 65 -12.20 2.33 7.23
C TYR A 65 -12.00 3.86 7.27
N PRO A 66 -12.74 4.58 8.12
CA PRO A 66 -12.48 5.98 8.38
C PRO A 66 -11.15 6.18 9.10
N GLY A 67 -10.49 7.32 8.84
CA GLY A 67 -9.26 7.72 9.51
C GLY A 67 -7.99 7.56 8.68
N THR A 68 -8.10 7.29 7.37
CA THR A 68 -6.98 7.30 6.44
C THR A 68 -6.23 8.63 6.54
N VAL A 69 -4.91 8.57 6.62
CA VAL A 69 -4.05 9.76 6.67
C VAL A 69 -3.21 9.81 5.41
N LEU A 70 -3.32 10.93 4.71
CA LEU A 70 -2.63 11.21 3.46
C LEU A 70 -1.66 12.36 3.74
N LYS A 71 -0.38 12.02 3.77
CA LYS A 71 0.72 12.94 4.05
C LYS A 71 1.31 13.37 2.72
N LEU A 72 1.38 14.67 2.48
CA LEU A 72 2.02 15.27 1.32
C LEU A 72 3.28 15.98 1.77
N GLU A 73 4.34 15.97 0.96
CA GLU A 73 5.58 16.64 1.30
C GLU A 73 5.36 18.14 1.55
N ASP A 74 5.85 18.62 2.69
CA ASP A 74 5.70 20.02 3.09
C ASP A 74 6.47 20.94 2.11
N PRO A 75 5.79 21.89 1.43
CA PRO A 75 6.45 22.89 0.59
C PRO A 75 7.50 23.75 1.33
N ALA A 76 7.49 23.78 2.66
CA ALA A 76 8.52 24.43 3.46
C ALA A 76 9.82 23.61 3.54
N ALA A 77 9.74 22.28 3.41
CA ALA A 77 10.88 21.37 3.40
C ALA A 77 11.41 21.17 1.98
N THR A 78 10.51 20.87 1.03
CA THR A 78 10.83 20.73 -0.40
C THR A 78 10.04 21.79 -1.19
N PRO A 79 10.68 22.89 -1.62
CA PRO A 79 9.97 24.01 -2.24
C PRO A 79 9.09 23.62 -3.44
N LEU A 80 7.88 24.17 -3.47
CA LEU A 80 6.89 23.94 -4.51
C LEU A 80 6.22 25.28 -4.87
N GLY A 81 5.92 25.49 -6.16
CA GLY A 81 5.10 26.62 -6.62
C GLY A 81 3.60 26.37 -6.49
N THR A 82 2.76 27.38 -6.69
CA THR A 82 1.31 27.25 -6.45
C THR A 82 0.48 26.91 -7.70
N GLY A 83 1.10 26.78 -8.86
CA GLY A 83 0.49 26.34 -10.10
C GLY A 83 0.25 24.83 -10.15
N LEU A 84 -0.76 24.40 -10.90
CA LEU A 84 -1.10 22.97 -11.05
C LEU A 84 0.04 22.14 -11.67
N GLY A 85 0.84 22.75 -12.54
CA GLY A 85 1.98 22.10 -13.19
C GLY A 85 3.33 22.38 -12.50
N ASP A 86 3.33 23.04 -11.35
CA ASP A 86 4.57 23.29 -10.61
C ASP A 86 5.03 21.97 -9.97
N ILE A 87 6.32 21.70 -10.11
CA ILE A 87 6.98 20.50 -9.59
C ILE A 87 7.68 20.81 -8.26
N TYR A 88 7.74 19.81 -7.39
CA TYR A 88 8.58 19.90 -6.19
C TYR A 88 10.05 20.06 -6.60
N GLN A 89 10.77 20.96 -5.93
CA GLN A 89 12.16 21.26 -6.26
C GLN A 89 13.01 20.00 -6.13
N GLY A 90 13.68 19.62 -7.23
CA GLY A 90 14.56 18.45 -7.26
C GLY A 90 13.83 17.14 -7.59
N THR A 91 12.55 17.18 -7.94
CA THR A 91 11.75 16.02 -8.35
C THR A 91 11.14 16.20 -9.74
N ALA A 92 10.41 15.19 -10.23
CA ALA A 92 9.64 15.26 -11.47
C ALA A 92 8.11 15.39 -11.23
N ALA A 93 7.67 15.47 -9.98
CA ALA A 93 6.27 15.32 -9.63
C ALA A 93 5.62 16.64 -9.23
N THR A 94 4.39 16.83 -9.69
CA THR A 94 3.52 17.92 -9.24
C THR A 94 2.73 17.52 -8.00
N LEU A 95 2.26 18.51 -7.23
CA LEU A 95 1.32 18.27 -6.13
C LEU A 95 0.05 17.55 -6.60
N TYR A 96 -0.39 17.82 -7.83
CA TYR A 96 -1.58 17.18 -8.40
C TYR A 96 -1.38 15.67 -8.59
N GLN A 97 -0.25 15.26 -9.20
CA GLN A 97 0.07 13.85 -9.40
C GLN A 97 0.25 13.09 -8.09
N ILE A 98 0.99 13.66 -7.15
CA ILE A 98 1.15 13.06 -5.82
C ILE A 98 -0.21 12.91 -5.16
N THR A 99 -1.04 13.96 -5.18
CA THR A 99 -2.37 13.86 -4.56
C THR A 99 -3.25 12.82 -5.25
N LEU A 100 -3.20 12.68 -6.58
CA LEU A 100 -3.93 11.63 -7.30
C LEU A 100 -3.47 10.23 -6.87
N HIS A 101 -2.16 10.01 -6.86
CA HIS A 101 -1.51 8.75 -6.51
C HIS A 101 -1.87 8.31 -5.07
N GLU A 102 -1.62 9.19 -4.11
CA GLU A 102 -1.91 8.93 -2.71
C GLU A 102 -3.41 8.73 -2.46
N LEU A 103 -4.27 9.49 -3.16
CA LEU A 103 -5.72 9.26 -3.07
C LEU A 103 -6.10 7.90 -3.65
N GLY A 104 -5.43 7.44 -4.70
CA GLY A 104 -5.64 6.10 -5.22
C GLY A 104 -5.35 5.05 -4.15
N HIS A 105 -4.24 5.15 -3.41
CA HIS A 105 -3.95 4.29 -2.27
C HIS A 105 -5.00 4.39 -1.17
N ALA A 106 -5.40 5.61 -0.80
CA ALA A 106 -6.44 5.84 0.19
C ALA A 106 -7.71 5.08 -0.22
N LEU A 107 -8.08 5.16 -1.49
CA LEU A 107 -9.23 4.50 -2.11
C LEU A 107 -8.97 3.02 -2.45
N GLY A 108 -7.81 2.48 -2.06
CA GLY A 108 -7.49 1.06 -2.10
C GLY A 108 -6.92 0.56 -3.41
N LEU A 109 -6.50 1.46 -4.30
CA LEU A 109 -5.72 1.11 -5.48
C LEU A 109 -4.27 0.75 -5.10
N ALA A 110 -3.78 -0.26 -5.80
CA ALA A 110 -2.42 -0.75 -5.75
C ALA A 110 -1.48 0.15 -6.55
N HIS A 111 -0.18 0.01 -6.30
CA HIS A 111 0.79 0.45 -7.30
C HIS A 111 0.59 -0.28 -8.62
N SER A 112 0.72 0.46 -9.71
CA SER A 112 0.81 -0.09 -11.06
C SER A 112 2.26 -0.38 -11.43
N THR A 113 2.46 -1.33 -12.34
CA THR A 113 3.75 -1.60 -12.99
C THR A 113 3.91 -0.83 -14.29
N ASN A 114 2.86 -0.15 -14.75
CA ASN A 114 2.87 0.62 -15.99
C ASN A 114 3.24 2.09 -15.68
N PRO A 115 4.36 2.62 -16.22
CA PRO A 115 4.79 4.00 -15.98
C PRO A 115 3.83 5.10 -16.45
N ALA A 116 2.79 4.75 -17.20
CA ALA A 116 1.75 5.68 -17.66
C ALA A 116 0.53 5.76 -16.73
N ASP A 117 0.48 4.95 -15.67
CA ASP A 117 -0.59 4.98 -14.69
C ASP A 117 -0.22 5.94 -13.56
N VAL A 118 -1.18 6.72 -13.04
CA VAL A 118 -0.90 7.61 -11.90
C VAL A 118 -0.54 6.80 -10.67
N MET A 119 -1.00 5.55 -10.59
CA MET A 119 -0.63 4.61 -9.54
C MET A 119 0.77 4.01 -9.75
N PHE A 120 1.56 4.44 -10.74
CA PHE A 120 2.96 4.05 -10.81
C PHE A 120 3.77 4.73 -9.68
N PRO A 121 4.60 4.00 -8.92
CA PRO A 121 5.27 4.52 -7.72
C PRO A 121 6.29 5.65 -7.98
N ALA A 122 6.86 5.69 -9.19
CA ALA A 122 7.83 6.73 -9.56
C ALA A 122 7.18 7.74 -10.51
N LEU A 123 6.57 8.78 -9.93
CA LEU A 123 5.87 9.81 -10.67
C LEU A 123 6.78 10.57 -11.66
N GLY A 124 6.24 10.91 -12.81
CA GLY A 124 6.99 11.53 -13.89
C GLY A 124 6.11 12.19 -14.97
N PRO A 125 6.63 12.39 -16.18
CA PRO A 125 5.89 13.08 -17.25
C PRO A 125 4.86 12.19 -17.96
N ALA A 126 4.80 10.89 -17.67
CA ALA A 126 3.93 9.93 -18.38
C ALA A 126 2.57 9.72 -17.68
N ASP A 127 2.48 10.08 -16.41
CA ASP A 127 1.44 9.78 -15.43
C ASP A 127 0.78 11.08 -14.91
N THR A 128 0.57 12.04 -15.80
CA THR A 128 0.06 13.37 -15.43
C THR A 128 -1.42 13.41 -15.01
N ASP A 129 -2.16 12.34 -15.27
CA ASP A 129 -3.59 12.17 -14.94
C ASP A 129 -3.95 10.66 -14.89
N LEU A 130 -5.19 10.34 -14.49
CA LEU A 130 -5.71 8.97 -14.43
C LEU A 130 -5.68 8.27 -15.79
N SER A 131 -5.01 7.13 -15.84
CA SER A 131 -5.00 6.24 -17.01
C SER A 131 -6.30 5.41 -17.09
N PRO A 132 -6.55 4.74 -18.23
CA PRO A 132 -7.64 3.78 -18.32
C PRO A 132 -7.58 2.65 -17.28
N ALA A 133 -6.38 2.25 -16.85
CA ALA A 133 -6.20 1.22 -15.83
C ALA A 133 -6.58 1.75 -14.44
N ASP A 134 -6.18 2.98 -14.11
CA ASP A 134 -6.57 3.66 -12.87
C ASP A 134 -8.10 3.80 -12.76
N ILE A 135 -8.73 4.21 -13.88
CA ILE A 135 -10.19 4.36 -13.98
C ILE A 135 -10.88 3.00 -13.84
N ALA A 136 -10.39 1.97 -14.52
CA ALA A 136 -10.95 0.63 -14.40
C ALA A 136 -10.84 0.10 -12.96
N GLY A 137 -9.71 0.34 -12.29
CA GLY A 137 -9.48 -0.01 -10.90
C GLY A 137 -10.50 0.66 -9.97
N ILE A 138 -10.62 1.98 -10.03
CA ILE A 138 -11.53 2.69 -9.11
C ILE A 138 -13.01 2.38 -9.38
N GLN A 139 -13.40 2.21 -10.64
CA GLN A 139 -14.76 1.82 -11.01
C GLN A 139 -15.09 0.39 -10.60
N PHE A 140 -14.09 -0.49 -10.56
CA PHE A 140 -14.29 -1.82 -10.06
C PHE A 140 -14.60 -1.83 -8.55
N LEU A 141 -13.97 -0.94 -7.79
CA LEU A 141 -14.18 -0.78 -6.35
C LEU A 141 -15.47 -0.04 -6.03
N TYR A 142 -15.71 1.09 -6.67
CA TYR A 142 -16.78 2.01 -6.27
C TYR A 142 -17.89 2.13 -7.31
N GLY A 143 -17.80 1.46 -8.45
CA GLY A 143 -18.72 1.61 -9.58
C GLY A 143 -18.37 2.81 -10.45
N SER A 144 -18.80 2.76 -11.71
CA SER A 144 -18.81 3.93 -12.61
C SER A 144 -19.82 4.98 -12.15
N PRO A 145 -19.68 6.26 -12.59
CA PRO A 145 -20.63 7.30 -12.23
C PRO A 145 -22.08 6.89 -12.49
N GLY A 146 -22.93 6.97 -11.46
CA GLY A 146 -24.34 6.59 -11.55
C GLY A 146 -24.65 5.09 -11.39
N SER A 147 -23.64 4.26 -11.15
CA SER A 147 -23.81 2.85 -10.76
C SER A 147 -23.86 2.71 -9.23
N PRO A 148 -24.53 1.69 -8.67
CA PRO A 148 -24.51 1.47 -7.22
C PRO A 148 -23.07 1.22 -6.71
N PRO A 149 -22.69 1.78 -5.55
CA PRO A 149 -21.35 1.59 -5.01
C PRO A 149 -21.11 0.13 -4.62
N LYS A 150 -19.94 -0.40 -4.97
CA LYS A 150 -19.54 -1.80 -4.71
C LYS A 150 -18.85 -1.99 -3.36
N VAL A 151 -18.02 -1.03 -2.96
CA VAL A 151 -17.47 -0.89 -1.61
C VAL A 151 -18.42 0.00 -0.80
N GLN A 152 -18.73 -0.40 0.43
CA GLN A 152 -19.51 0.45 1.35
C GLN A 152 -18.58 1.22 2.29
N VAL A 153 -18.90 2.48 2.59
CA VAL A 153 -18.26 3.19 3.70
C VAL A 153 -18.95 2.73 4.97
N THR A 154 -18.23 2.10 5.90
CA THR A 154 -18.81 1.76 7.20
C THR A 154 -18.91 3.02 8.04
N THR A 155 -20.13 3.45 8.37
CA THR A 155 -20.33 4.44 9.43
C THR A 155 -19.88 3.82 10.75
N ALA A 156 -18.97 4.46 11.48
CA ALA A 156 -18.63 4.03 12.84
C ALA A 156 -19.90 3.86 13.67
N PRO A 157 -20.20 2.68 14.25
CA PRO A 157 -21.14 2.60 15.34
C PRO A 157 -20.44 3.20 16.56
N ASN A 158 -21.00 4.27 17.12
CA ASN A 158 -20.62 4.74 18.43
C ASN A 158 -20.74 3.60 19.46
N SER A 159 -19.83 3.64 20.44
CA SER A 159 -19.80 2.88 21.70
C SER A 159 -19.53 1.37 21.62
N VAL A 160 -18.25 1.01 21.61
CA VAL A 160 -17.77 -0.06 22.49
C VAL A 160 -17.30 0.62 23.78
N PRO A 161 -17.76 0.23 24.98
CA PRO A 161 -17.17 0.69 26.22
C PRO A 161 -15.69 0.28 26.25
N SER A 162 -14.80 1.27 26.29
CA SER A 162 -13.39 1.09 26.58
C SER A 162 -13.22 0.57 28.00
N THR A 163 -13.14 -0.76 28.18
CA THR A 163 -12.48 -1.41 29.33
C THR A 163 -12.25 -2.90 29.06
N VAL A 164 -11.45 -3.20 28.05
CA VAL A 164 -10.45 -4.27 28.19
C VAL A 164 -9.15 -3.62 27.77
N ALA A 165 -8.22 -3.47 28.71
CA ALA A 165 -6.86 -3.15 28.38
C ALA A 165 -6.30 -4.33 27.58
N THR A 166 -6.48 -4.30 26.26
CA THR A 166 -5.62 -5.06 25.36
C THR A 166 -4.21 -4.53 25.63
N PRO A 167 -3.24 -5.38 26.01
CA PRO A 167 -1.88 -4.93 26.11
C PRO A 167 -1.52 -4.28 24.78
N ALA A 168 -0.97 -3.07 24.81
CA ALA A 168 -0.34 -2.48 23.65
C ALA A 168 0.81 -3.42 23.26
N VAL A 169 0.55 -4.32 22.33
CA VAL A 169 1.60 -5.08 21.67
C VAL A 169 2.31 -4.07 20.81
N THR A 170 3.53 -3.72 21.20
CA THR A 170 4.44 -2.96 20.34
C THR A 170 4.67 -3.78 19.08
N THR A 171 3.98 -3.48 17.99
CA THR A 171 4.16 -4.16 16.71
C THR A 171 5.50 -3.70 16.11
N ILE A 172 6.25 -4.65 15.56
CA ILE A 172 7.51 -4.35 14.86
C ILE A 172 7.13 -3.75 13.49
N PRO A 173 7.62 -2.59 13.06
CA PRO A 173 7.28 -2.06 11.75
C PRO A 173 7.83 -2.98 10.65
N VAL A 174 7.01 -3.34 9.67
CA VAL A 174 7.43 -4.02 8.45
C VAL A 174 7.30 -3.06 7.29
N TYR A 175 8.45 -2.63 6.79
CA TYR A 175 8.59 -1.74 5.65
C TYR A 175 8.39 -2.52 4.35
N ARG A 176 7.74 -1.87 3.38
CA ARG A 176 7.53 -2.40 2.03
C ARG A 176 8.19 -1.47 1.03
N PHE A 177 8.88 -2.07 0.06
CA PHE A 177 9.46 -1.37 -1.08
C PHE A 177 8.88 -1.94 -2.36
N PHE A 178 8.55 -1.07 -3.32
CA PHE A 178 8.24 -1.46 -4.68
C PHE A 178 9.50 -1.45 -5.55
N ASP A 179 9.83 -2.59 -6.16
CA ASP A 179 10.89 -2.69 -7.15
C ASP A 179 10.38 -2.21 -8.51
N THR A 180 10.81 -1.02 -8.91
CA THR A 180 10.41 -0.39 -10.18
C THR A 180 10.92 -1.12 -11.42
N ARG A 181 11.90 -2.02 -11.29
CA ARG A 181 12.42 -2.81 -12.42
C ARG A 181 11.58 -4.04 -12.69
N SER A 182 11.10 -4.71 -11.64
CA SER A 182 10.35 -5.97 -11.75
C SER A 182 8.86 -5.83 -11.47
N GLY A 183 8.42 -4.75 -10.82
CA GLY A 183 7.03 -4.57 -10.38
C GLY A 183 6.65 -5.38 -9.13
N THR A 184 7.63 -5.88 -8.38
CA THR A 184 7.45 -6.77 -7.21
C THR A 184 7.78 -6.04 -5.89
N GLN A 185 7.52 -6.68 -4.74
CA GLN A 185 7.84 -6.11 -3.43
C GLN A 185 9.14 -6.65 -2.83
N LEU A 186 9.78 -5.81 -2.01
CA LEU A 186 10.69 -6.22 -0.95
C LEU A 186 10.06 -5.85 0.40
N LEU A 187 10.09 -6.78 1.35
CA LEU A 187 9.64 -6.58 2.74
C LEU A 187 10.83 -6.67 3.69
N THR A 188 10.88 -5.77 4.67
CA THR A 188 11.86 -5.83 5.76
C THR A 188 11.31 -5.31 7.08
N SER A 189 11.61 -6.00 8.18
CA SER A 189 11.37 -5.51 9.55
C SER A 189 12.58 -4.76 10.14
N SER A 190 13.67 -4.64 9.39
CA SER A 190 14.92 -4.05 9.86
C SER A 190 15.03 -2.60 9.42
N ALA A 191 14.90 -1.67 10.37
CA ALA A 191 15.09 -0.23 10.12
C ALA A 191 16.48 0.07 9.50
N ALA A 192 17.52 -0.66 9.88
CA ALA A 192 18.85 -0.48 9.30
C ALA A 192 18.95 -0.96 7.84
N GLU A 193 18.24 -2.04 7.48
CA GLU A 193 18.16 -2.50 6.10
C GLU A 193 17.35 -1.50 5.27
N HIS A 194 16.21 -1.06 5.78
CA HIS A 194 15.39 0.00 5.21
C HIS A 194 16.23 1.25 4.90
N ASP A 195 16.92 1.81 5.89
CA ASP A 195 17.74 3.02 5.70
C ASP A 195 18.86 2.83 4.68
N THR A 196 19.44 1.62 4.63
CA THR A 196 20.45 1.26 3.64
C THR A 196 19.86 1.17 2.23
N ILE A 197 18.67 0.57 2.08
CA ILE A 197 17.97 0.46 0.79
C ILE A 197 17.62 1.85 0.28
N VAL A 198 16.99 2.69 1.11
CA VAL A 198 16.66 4.09 0.76
C VAL A 198 17.91 4.85 0.30
N ALA A 199 19.07 4.63 0.93
CA ALA A 199 20.30 5.32 0.58
C ALA A 199 21.01 4.79 -0.67
N THR A 200 20.79 3.52 -1.07
CA THR A 200 21.65 2.83 -2.05
C THR A 200 20.92 2.23 -3.25
N ARG A 201 19.58 2.12 -3.20
CA ARG A 201 18.77 1.42 -4.19
C ARG A 201 17.62 2.30 -4.69
N PRO A 202 17.90 3.24 -5.61
CA PRO A 202 16.87 4.15 -6.15
C PRO A 202 15.79 3.41 -6.97
N ASP A 203 16.04 2.15 -7.34
CA ASP A 203 15.08 1.28 -8.01
C ASP A 203 14.06 0.65 -7.06
N LEU A 204 14.31 0.65 -5.75
CA LEU A 204 13.40 0.21 -4.71
C LEU A 204 12.74 1.44 -4.08
N VAL A 205 11.54 1.77 -4.54
CA VAL A 205 10.74 2.88 -4.01
C VAL A 205 10.18 2.46 -2.67
N ASP A 206 10.49 3.21 -1.62
CA ASP A 206 9.93 3.03 -0.30
C ASP A 206 8.41 3.28 -0.34
N GLU A 207 7.65 2.43 0.34
CA GLU A 207 6.20 2.55 0.49
C GLU A 207 5.81 2.69 1.97
N GLY A 208 6.80 2.88 2.85
CA GLY A 208 6.61 2.99 4.29
C GLY A 208 6.19 1.68 4.96
N ILE A 209 5.49 1.82 6.09
CA ILE A 209 5.05 0.68 6.93
C ILE A 209 3.77 0.09 6.35
N ALA A 210 3.88 -1.08 5.73
CA ALA A 210 2.73 -1.76 5.13
C ALA A 210 1.98 -2.67 6.12
N MET A 211 2.68 -3.19 7.13
CA MET A 211 2.13 -4.08 8.16
C MET A 211 2.96 -4.05 9.45
N GLY A 212 2.39 -4.55 10.53
CA GLY A 212 3.14 -4.88 11.74
C GLY A 212 3.67 -6.30 11.63
N GLY A 213 4.81 -6.56 12.27
CA GLY A 213 5.37 -7.88 12.51
C GLY A 213 5.29 -8.24 13.98
N THR A 214 5.35 -9.53 14.27
CA THR A 214 5.35 -10.06 15.64
C THR A 214 6.76 -10.32 16.16
N SER A 215 6.90 -10.50 17.49
CA SER A 215 8.17 -10.83 18.12
C SER A 215 8.31 -12.33 18.35
N THR A 216 9.54 -12.80 18.57
CA THR A 216 9.81 -14.21 18.91
C THR A 216 9.25 -14.63 20.27
N ASP A 217 8.79 -13.67 21.09
CA ASP A 217 8.18 -13.95 22.39
C ASP A 217 6.70 -14.32 22.25
N ASP A 218 6.08 -14.09 21.08
CA ASP A 218 4.73 -14.54 20.79
C ASP A 218 4.73 -16.06 20.51
N PRO A 219 3.95 -16.86 21.24
CA PRO A 219 3.90 -18.32 21.03
C PRO A 219 3.33 -18.74 19.67
N ASN A 220 2.64 -17.84 18.95
CA ASN A 220 2.09 -18.09 17.62
C ASN A 220 2.99 -17.58 16.49
N ALA A 221 4.11 -16.93 16.81
CA ALA A 221 5.04 -16.41 15.83
C ALA A 221 5.72 -17.53 15.03
N VAL A 222 5.70 -17.38 13.71
CA VAL A 222 6.45 -18.19 12.77
C VAL A 222 7.38 -17.28 11.95
N PRO A 223 8.59 -17.76 11.60
CA PRO A 223 9.47 -16.99 10.73
C PRO A 223 8.89 -16.89 9.31
N VAL A 224 8.90 -15.69 8.73
CA VAL A 224 8.71 -15.51 7.30
C VAL A 224 10.07 -15.61 6.63
N PHE A 225 10.30 -16.67 5.87
CA PHE A 225 11.54 -16.89 5.14
C PHE A 225 11.59 -16.03 3.88
N ARG A 226 12.70 -15.29 3.71
CA ARG A 226 13.01 -14.50 2.52
C ARG A 226 14.05 -15.22 1.66
N PHE A 227 13.86 -15.24 0.35
CA PHE A 227 14.80 -15.76 -0.63
C PHE A 227 15.06 -14.72 -1.70
N PHE A 228 16.31 -14.57 -2.09
CA PHE A 228 16.71 -13.80 -3.26
C PHE A 228 16.68 -14.70 -4.50
N ASP A 229 15.87 -14.36 -5.49
CA ASP A 229 15.87 -15.03 -6.79
C ASP A 229 16.99 -14.46 -7.66
N THR A 230 18.03 -15.25 -7.85
CA THR A 230 19.21 -14.85 -8.65
C THR A 230 18.92 -14.70 -10.14
N GLY A 231 17.82 -15.28 -10.63
CA GLY A 231 17.41 -15.17 -12.02
C GLY A 231 16.68 -13.86 -12.33
N THR A 232 15.77 -13.46 -11.45
CA THR A 232 14.94 -12.24 -11.63
C THR A 232 15.47 -11.04 -10.87
N GLY A 233 16.32 -11.25 -9.85
CA GLY A 233 16.77 -10.21 -8.92
C GLY A 233 15.70 -9.78 -7.92
N THR A 234 14.62 -10.54 -7.76
CA THR A 234 13.49 -10.24 -6.88
C THR A 234 13.51 -11.10 -5.61
N HIS A 235 12.53 -10.90 -4.73
CA HIS A 235 12.42 -11.65 -3.48
C HIS A 235 11.20 -12.56 -3.46
N PHE A 236 11.34 -13.70 -2.80
CA PHE A 236 10.25 -14.62 -2.50
C PHE A 236 10.11 -14.76 -0.99
N PHE A 237 8.86 -14.71 -0.49
CA PHE A 237 8.51 -14.80 0.91
C PHE A 237 7.58 -15.98 1.21
N THR A 238 7.84 -16.69 2.29
CA THR A 238 6.94 -17.73 2.80
C THR A 238 7.07 -17.95 4.30
N ALA A 239 5.94 -18.09 5.00
CA ALA A 239 5.92 -18.57 6.38
C ALA A 239 5.87 -20.11 6.48
N SER A 240 5.74 -20.81 5.34
CA SER A 240 5.63 -22.26 5.30
C SER A 240 7.00 -22.92 5.33
N ALA A 241 7.31 -23.60 6.44
CA ALA A 241 8.55 -24.37 6.58
C ALA A 241 8.66 -25.51 5.55
N SER A 242 7.53 -26.11 5.15
CA SER A 242 7.51 -27.15 4.11
C SER A 242 7.75 -26.58 2.71
N GLU A 243 7.21 -25.40 2.41
CA GLU A 243 7.49 -24.71 1.15
C GLU A 243 8.97 -24.31 1.07
N LYS A 244 9.52 -23.70 2.13
CA LYS A 244 10.96 -23.43 2.23
C LYS A 244 11.81 -24.68 1.94
N ALA A 245 11.45 -25.82 2.53
CA ALA A 245 12.19 -27.07 2.32
C ALA A 245 12.09 -27.55 0.86
N ALA A 246 10.92 -27.42 0.24
CA ALA A 246 10.71 -27.80 -1.15
C ALA A 246 11.47 -26.89 -2.13
N LEU A 247 11.50 -25.58 -1.90
CA LEU A 247 12.18 -24.61 -2.76
C LEU A 247 13.69 -24.89 -2.86
N GLY A 248 14.32 -25.32 -1.77
CA GLY A 248 15.73 -25.73 -1.79
C GLY A 248 16.03 -26.94 -2.67
N LEU A 249 15.01 -27.73 -3.04
CA LEU A 249 15.13 -28.89 -3.92
C LEU A 249 14.72 -28.57 -5.37
N THR A 250 13.72 -27.70 -5.56
CA THR A 250 13.07 -27.49 -6.86
C THR A 250 13.46 -26.17 -7.54
N ARG A 251 13.95 -25.18 -6.78
CA ARG A 251 14.30 -23.85 -7.29
C ARG A 251 15.69 -23.43 -6.82
N PRO A 252 16.78 -23.99 -7.40
CA PRO A 252 18.15 -23.69 -6.99
C PRO A 252 18.57 -22.22 -7.18
N GLY A 253 17.83 -21.45 -7.98
CA GLY A 253 18.02 -20.00 -8.15
C GLY A 253 17.52 -19.15 -6.98
N LEU A 254 16.69 -19.71 -6.08
CA LEU A 254 16.23 -19.05 -4.86
C LEU A 254 17.23 -19.26 -3.73
N VAL A 255 18.04 -18.24 -3.48
CA VAL A 255 19.05 -18.26 -2.42
C VAL A 255 18.40 -17.78 -1.11
N PRO A 256 18.38 -18.60 -0.04
CA PRO A 256 17.78 -18.19 1.22
C PRO A 256 18.59 -17.05 1.87
N GLU A 257 17.87 -16.06 2.38
CA GLU A 257 18.44 -14.95 3.11
C GLU A 257 18.11 -15.05 4.60
N ARG A 258 18.89 -14.32 5.42
CA ARG A 258 18.54 -14.13 6.83
C ARG A 258 17.55 -12.99 6.94
N THR A 259 16.47 -13.22 7.67
CA THR A 259 15.45 -12.22 7.95
C THR A 259 15.01 -12.35 9.41
N ASN A 260 14.68 -11.23 10.02
CA ASN A 260 14.09 -11.14 11.36
C ASN A 260 12.59 -10.81 11.26
N LEU A 261 11.94 -11.24 10.19
CA LEU A 261 10.50 -11.09 9.99
C LEU A 261 9.77 -12.31 10.57
N TYR A 262 8.86 -12.05 11.50
CA TYR A 262 8.01 -13.05 12.11
C TYR A 262 6.56 -12.60 11.99
N GLU A 263 5.69 -13.55 11.68
CA GLU A 263 4.26 -13.35 11.46
C GLU A 263 3.48 -14.55 11.98
N HIS A 264 2.16 -14.61 11.77
CA HIS A 264 1.33 -15.74 12.17
C HIS A 264 0.99 -16.63 10.97
N ALA A 265 1.11 -17.95 11.13
CA ALA A 265 0.69 -18.92 10.11
C ALA A 265 -0.84 -19.05 10.02
N THR A 266 -1.54 -18.72 11.11
CA THR A 266 -2.99 -18.77 11.25
C THR A 266 -3.49 -17.49 11.89
N ALA A 267 -4.60 -16.94 11.40
CA ALA A 267 -5.16 -15.68 11.88
C ALA A 267 -5.31 -15.61 13.41
N GLN A 268 -4.72 -14.57 14.01
CA GLN A 268 -4.96 -14.14 15.39
C GLN A 268 -5.92 -12.93 15.43
N PRO A 269 -6.55 -12.65 16.58
CA PRO A 269 -7.36 -11.45 16.73
C PRO A 269 -6.56 -10.18 16.45
N GLY A 270 -6.96 -9.41 15.42
CA GLY A 270 -6.30 -8.16 15.02
C GLY A 270 -5.29 -8.28 13.89
N ASP A 271 -5.04 -9.50 13.39
CA ASP A 271 -4.23 -9.71 12.19
C ASP A 271 -4.99 -9.33 10.92
N VAL A 272 -4.22 -9.03 9.87
CA VAL A 272 -4.66 -8.94 8.48
C VAL A 272 -3.98 -10.02 7.63
N PRO A 273 -4.67 -10.64 6.66
CA PRO A 273 -4.07 -11.61 5.76
C PRO A 273 -3.13 -10.93 4.75
N VAL A 274 -1.97 -11.55 4.53
CA VAL A 274 -1.05 -11.20 3.46
C VAL A 274 -1.26 -12.15 2.28
N PHE A 275 -1.81 -11.61 1.20
CA PHE A 275 -2.13 -12.31 -0.02
C PHE A 275 -0.91 -12.43 -0.93
N ARG A 276 -0.75 -13.59 -1.57
CA ARG A 276 0.32 -13.86 -2.54
C ARG A 276 -0.23 -14.11 -3.94
N PHE A 277 0.44 -13.53 -4.92
CA PHE A 277 0.17 -13.72 -6.34
C PHE A 277 1.44 -14.16 -7.06
N PHE A 278 1.30 -15.09 -8.00
CA PHE A 278 2.34 -15.51 -8.92
C PHE A 278 2.18 -14.76 -10.25
N GLN A 279 3.20 -14.02 -10.68
CA GLN A 279 3.20 -13.31 -11.96
C GLN A 279 3.69 -14.24 -13.06
N GLN A 280 2.80 -14.62 -13.99
CA GLN A 280 3.11 -15.61 -15.02
C GLN A 280 4.15 -15.13 -16.04
N ALA A 281 4.25 -13.81 -16.25
CA ALA A 281 5.11 -13.23 -17.26
C ALA A 281 6.61 -13.50 -17.02
N ASP A 282 7.03 -13.46 -15.75
CA ASP A 282 8.45 -13.53 -15.36
C ASP A 282 8.73 -14.50 -14.19
N GLY A 283 7.70 -15.13 -13.63
CA GLY A 283 7.82 -16.11 -12.56
C GLY A 283 8.06 -15.52 -11.17
N THR A 284 7.87 -14.20 -11.03
CA THR A 284 8.00 -13.48 -9.76
C THR A 284 6.72 -13.55 -8.91
N HIS A 285 6.79 -13.03 -7.68
CA HIS A 285 5.65 -13.02 -6.75
C HIS A 285 5.38 -11.63 -6.22
N PHE A 286 4.09 -11.36 -6.00
CA PHE A 286 3.58 -10.12 -5.44
C PHE A 286 2.86 -10.39 -4.12
N TYR A 287 3.02 -9.52 -3.13
CA TYR A 287 2.48 -9.66 -1.78
C TYR A 287 1.71 -8.41 -1.35
N THR A 288 0.52 -8.60 -0.78
CA THR A 288 -0.30 -7.49 -0.28
C THR A 288 -1.08 -7.85 0.97
N GLY A 289 -1.04 -6.98 1.99
CA GLY A 289 -1.96 -7.02 3.13
C GLY A 289 -3.33 -6.37 2.85
N SER A 290 -3.50 -5.75 1.68
CA SER A 290 -4.71 -5.02 1.31
C SER A 290 -5.70 -5.92 0.58
N ALA A 291 -6.84 -6.17 1.23
CA ALA A 291 -7.94 -6.92 0.63
C ALA A 291 -8.48 -6.25 -0.66
N VAL A 292 -8.34 -4.93 -0.77
CA VAL A 292 -8.76 -4.17 -1.94
C VAL A 292 -7.76 -4.29 -3.08
N GLU A 293 -6.46 -4.19 -2.78
CA GLU A 293 -5.37 -4.43 -3.74
C GLU A 293 -5.48 -5.85 -4.32
N ARG A 294 -5.74 -6.85 -3.46
CA ARG A 294 -6.01 -8.24 -3.91
C ARG A 294 -7.17 -8.30 -4.92
N VAL A 295 -8.28 -7.65 -4.60
CA VAL A 295 -9.50 -7.70 -5.42
C VAL A 295 -9.30 -6.93 -6.73
N ALA A 296 -8.56 -5.81 -6.71
CA ALA A 296 -8.16 -5.09 -7.91
C ALA A 296 -7.26 -5.92 -8.83
N ILE A 297 -6.21 -6.56 -8.29
CA ILE A 297 -5.29 -7.44 -9.05
C ILE A 297 -6.06 -8.56 -9.73
N LEU A 298 -6.93 -9.26 -8.99
CA LEU A 298 -7.77 -10.34 -9.55
C LEU A 298 -8.64 -9.89 -10.74
N ALA A 299 -8.98 -8.60 -10.82
CA ALA A 299 -9.84 -8.05 -11.86
C ALA A 299 -9.07 -7.48 -13.06
N THR A 300 -7.91 -6.86 -12.82
CA THR A 300 -7.19 -6.08 -13.84
C THR A 300 -5.91 -6.77 -14.33
N ARG A 301 -5.40 -7.76 -13.61
CA ARG A 301 -4.12 -8.44 -13.88
C ARG A 301 -4.34 -9.93 -14.14
N PRO A 302 -4.84 -10.31 -15.34
CA PRO A 302 -5.04 -11.73 -15.68
C PRO A 302 -3.73 -12.53 -15.73
N ASP A 303 -2.58 -11.84 -15.79
CA ASP A 303 -1.24 -12.40 -15.71
C ASP A 303 -0.81 -12.75 -14.27
N MET A 304 -1.57 -12.34 -13.26
CA MET A 304 -1.29 -12.61 -11.84
C MET A 304 -2.22 -13.71 -11.31
N ILE A 305 -1.65 -14.89 -11.05
CA ILE A 305 -2.37 -16.03 -10.44
C ILE A 305 -2.42 -15.83 -8.93
N TYR A 306 -3.62 -15.77 -8.35
CA TYR A 306 -3.79 -15.75 -6.90
C TYR A 306 -3.46 -17.11 -6.27
N GLU A 307 -2.49 -17.13 -5.36
CA GLU A 307 -2.03 -18.35 -4.69
C GLU A 307 -2.60 -18.52 -3.28
N GLY A 308 -3.30 -17.51 -2.76
CA GLY A 308 -3.92 -17.55 -1.44
C GLY A 308 -3.24 -16.62 -0.42
N ILE A 309 -3.39 -16.97 0.85
CA ILE A 309 -2.80 -16.25 1.98
C ILE A 309 -1.43 -16.87 2.27
N ALA A 310 -0.37 -16.07 2.24
CA ALA A 310 0.98 -16.50 2.57
C ALA A 310 1.21 -16.57 4.09
N PHE A 311 0.69 -15.59 4.82
CA PHE A 311 0.75 -15.45 6.28
C PHE A 311 -0.23 -14.37 6.76
N TYR A 312 -0.37 -14.23 8.07
CA TYR A 312 -1.19 -13.21 8.73
C TYR A 312 -0.29 -12.28 9.53
N ALA A 313 -0.47 -10.98 9.36
CA ALA A 313 0.38 -9.96 9.96
C ALA A 313 -0.43 -9.07 10.91
N PRO A 314 0.08 -8.72 12.11
CA PRO A 314 -0.55 -7.71 12.95
C PRO A 314 -0.79 -6.41 12.19
N LYS A 315 -1.92 -5.74 12.46
CA LYS A 315 -2.16 -4.41 11.90
C LYS A 315 -1.09 -3.42 12.39
N ALA A 316 -0.52 -2.64 11.48
CA ALA A 316 0.38 -1.54 11.84
C ALA A 316 -0.35 -0.54 12.76
N SER A 317 0.30 -0.15 13.85
CA SER A 317 -0.24 0.76 14.88
C SER A 317 -0.03 2.23 14.53
#